data_AF-A0A6J3Q7F6-F1
#
_entry.id   AF-A0A6J3Q7F6-F1
#
_cell.length_a   1.000
_cell.length_b   1.000
_cell.length_c   1.000
_cell.angle_alpha   90.00
_cell.angle_beta   90.00
_cell.angle_gamma   90.00
#
_symmetry.space_group_name_H-M   'P 1'
#
loop_
_entity.id
_entity.type
_entity.pdbx_description
1 polymer ?
#
loop_
_entity_poly.entity_id
_entity_poly.type
_entity_poly.pdbx_seq_one_letter_code
_entity_poly.pdbx_strand_id
1 'polypeptide(L)'
;MEDPCSFNFLPTLHITLEGQPTFQNGLFSLPSSCLTSNIHIHTYHRQTPARLPLLPAGPGAWLGLALTMPGDQWKQHQACRDRRLEAGSKKCPSEKTSAWARYPHRMDSLKKQDLRRPKIHGAVRVPPYQPPTLASLQRLLWVRRAAVLSHINEVWPNLFLGDAYAARDKNKLTQLGITHIVNVAAGKFQVDTGANFYRGMPLEYYGIEADDNPFFDLSVYFLPVARYIQSALIIPQGRVLVHCAMGVSRSATVVLAFLMICENMTLVEAIQTVQAHRDICPNSGFLRQLQVLDNRLGQETGRL
;
A
#
# COMPACT_ATOMS: atom_id res chain seq x y z
N MET A 1 -16.33 2.42 24.57
CA MET A 1 -16.05 1.21 23.79
C MET A 1 -14.66 1.40 23.22
N GLU A 2 -13.69 0.72 23.83
CA GLU A 2 -12.28 0.81 23.49
C GLU A 2 -12.02 0.09 22.15
N ASP A 3 -11.17 0.69 21.32
CA ASP A 3 -10.76 0.18 20.01
C ASP A 3 -9.78 -1.00 20.21
N PRO A 4 -10.07 -2.23 19.74
CA PRO A 4 -9.21 -3.40 19.96
C PRO A 4 -7.90 -3.38 19.15
N CYS A 5 -7.57 -2.28 18.46
CA CYS A 5 -6.32 -2.12 17.70
C CYS A 5 -5.18 -1.44 18.49
N SER A 6 -5.37 -1.14 19.78
CA SER A 6 -4.32 -0.58 20.64
C SER A 6 -3.46 -1.67 21.28
N PHE A 7 -2.78 -2.51 20.49
CA PHE A 7 -1.79 -3.44 21.04
C PHE A 7 -0.41 -2.79 21.04
N ASN A 8 0.04 -2.39 22.23
CA ASN A 8 1.46 -2.14 22.52
C ASN A 8 2.22 -3.45 22.35
N PHE A 9 2.86 -3.65 21.20
CA PHE A 9 3.85 -4.72 21.05
C PHE A 9 5.15 -4.29 21.72
N LEU A 10 5.42 -4.85 22.90
CA LEU A 10 6.78 -4.92 23.44
C LEU A 10 7.62 -5.83 22.53
N PRO A 11 8.89 -5.50 22.24
CA PRO A 11 9.75 -6.39 21.49
C PRO A 11 10.08 -7.64 22.32
N THR A 12 9.59 -8.80 21.90
CA THR A 12 9.99 -10.10 22.43
C THR A 12 11.39 -10.43 21.92
N LEU A 13 12.40 -10.36 22.80
CA LEU A 13 13.75 -10.81 22.53
C LEU A 13 13.77 -12.35 22.57
N HIS A 14 13.89 -13.01 21.41
CA HIS A 14 14.13 -14.45 21.35
C HIS A 14 15.60 -14.73 21.70
N ILE A 15 15.84 -15.24 22.91
CA ILE A 15 17.11 -15.88 23.27
C ILE A 15 16.90 -17.39 23.14
N THR A 16 17.58 -18.01 22.20
CA THR A 16 17.65 -19.47 22.07
C THR A 16 18.57 -20.00 23.18
N LEU A 17 18.01 -20.64 24.20
CA LEU A 17 18.78 -21.41 25.18
C LEU A 17 18.72 -22.88 24.77
N GLU A 18 19.87 -23.46 24.42
CA GLU A 18 20.03 -24.91 24.32
C GLU A 18 20.06 -25.51 25.74
N GLY A 19 19.15 -26.45 26.03
CA GLY A 19 19.15 -27.24 27.26
C GLY A 19 17.73 -27.63 27.71
N GLN A 20 17.45 -28.93 27.77
CA GLN A 20 16.17 -29.48 28.24
C GLN A 20 15.97 -29.26 29.75
N PRO A 21 14.73 -29.00 30.23
CA PRO A 21 14.48 -28.74 31.64
C PRO A 21 14.33 -30.05 32.44
N THR A 22 14.93 -30.10 33.63
CA THR A 22 14.58 -31.08 34.68
C THR A 22 14.10 -30.33 35.93
N PHE A 23 12.99 -30.82 36.49
CA PHE A 23 12.23 -30.16 37.55
C PHE A 23 12.49 -30.87 38.88
N GLN A 24 12.98 -30.16 39.91
CA GLN A 24 12.93 -30.63 41.30
C GLN A 24 12.96 -29.45 42.30
N ASN A 25 11.97 -29.43 43.19
CA ASN A 25 11.91 -28.74 44.50
C ASN A 25 12.17 -27.22 44.57
N GLY A 26 11.44 -26.43 43.76
CA GLY A 26 10.80 -25.20 44.26
C GLY A 26 11.65 -24.03 44.75
N LEU A 27 12.97 -23.95 44.47
CA LEU A 27 13.80 -22.76 44.71
C LEU A 27 14.85 -22.60 43.60
N PHE A 28 14.87 -21.44 42.94
CA PHE A 28 15.88 -21.07 41.93
C PHE A 28 17.19 -20.64 42.60
N SER A 29 18.28 -21.32 42.28
CA SER A 29 19.66 -20.89 42.60
C SER A 29 20.44 -20.79 41.28
N LEU A 30 21.03 -19.63 40.98
CA LEU A 30 21.89 -19.42 39.81
C LEU A 30 23.36 -19.72 40.17
N PRO A 31 24.13 -20.42 39.31
CA PRO A 31 25.57 -20.57 39.51
C PRO A 31 26.34 -19.31 39.11
N SER A 32 27.29 -18.93 39.97
CA SER A 32 28.22 -17.82 39.81
C SER A 32 29.34 -18.16 38.83
N SER A 33 29.16 -17.88 37.54
CA SER A 33 30.28 -17.67 36.60
C SER A 33 29.77 -17.20 35.24
N CYS A 34 29.94 -15.90 34.96
CA CYS A 34 30.38 -15.31 33.69
C CYS A 34 30.09 -13.81 33.71
N LEU A 35 31.11 -13.07 34.12
CA LEU A 35 31.23 -11.62 33.98
C LEU A 35 31.51 -11.25 32.51
N THR A 36 31.15 -10.01 32.18
CA THR A 36 31.59 -9.17 31.06
C THR A 36 30.76 -9.19 29.77
N SER A 37 29.84 -8.23 29.66
CA SER A 37 29.85 -7.22 28.59
C SER A 37 28.82 -6.11 28.89
N ASN A 38 29.24 -4.87 28.66
CA ASN A 38 28.59 -3.64 29.10
C ASN A 38 27.17 -3.45 28.53
N ILE A 39 26.19 -3.22 29.41
CA ILE A 39 24.90 -2.62 29.05
C ILE A 39 24.84 -1.26 29.75
N HIS A 40 24.95 -0.18 28.98
CA HIS A 40 24.57 1.16 29.44
C HIS A 40 23.04 1.25 29.47
N ILE A 41 22.46 1.22 30.68
CA ILE A 41 21.07 1.56 30.91
C ILE A 41 21.00 3.07 31.18
N HIS A 42 20.52 3.86 30.21
CA HIS A 42 20.09 5.23 30.48
C HIS A 42 18.72 5.18 31.15
N THR A 43 18.69 5.36 32.47
CA THR A 43 17.48 5.64 33.23
C THR A 43 17.10 7.12 33.05
N TYR A 44 16.09 7.39 32.22
CA TYR A 44 15.46 8.72 32.19
C TYR A 44 14.49 8.85 33.37
N HIS A 45 14.93 9.57 34.41
CA HIS A 45 14.04 10.08 35.45
C HIS A 45 13.13 11.16 34.86
N ARG A 46 11.81 11.01 35.03
CA ARG A 46 10.83 12.10 34.88
C ARG A 46 11.20 13.22 35.84
N GLN A 47 11.69 14.34 35.30
CA GLN A 47 11.70 15.62 36.01
C GLN A 47 10.37 16.33 35.73
N THR A 48 9.69 16.67 36.81
CA THR A 48 8.54 17.58 36.86
C THR A 48 8.99 18.98 36.39
N PRO A 49 8.18 19.70 35.60
CA PRO A 49 8.55 21.06 35.22
C PRO A 49 8.38 22.00 36.42
N ALA A 50 9.49 22.63 36.81
CA ALA A 50 9.52 23.72 37.77
C ALA A 50 8.82 24.97 37.19
N ARG A 51 8.09 25.66 38.08
CA ARG A 51 7.43 26.94 37.84
C ARG A 51 8.43 28.00 37.37
N LEU A 52 8.12 28.69 36.27
CA LEU A 52 8.75 29.96 35.91
C LEU A 52 7.91 31.14 36.44
N PRO A 53 8.54 32.22 36.95
CA PRO A 53 7.84 33.37 37.49
C PRO A 53 7.30 34.31 36.41
N LEU A 54 6.12 34.86 36.70
CA LEU A 54 5.43 35.93 35.98
C LEU A 54 6.19 37.26 36.12
N LEU A 55 6.30 38.01 35.02
CA LEU A 55 6.61 39.45 35.01
C LEU A 55 5.67 40.17 34.03
N PRO A 56 5.40 41.48 34.25
CA PRO A 56 4.08 42.05 34.05
C PRO A 56 3.82 42.62 32.66
N ALA A 57 2.52 42.70 32.34
CA ALA A 57 1.97 43.34 31.15
C ALA A 57 2.06 44.87 31.21
N GLY A 58 2.39 45.48 30.08
CA GLY A 58 2.22 46.91 29.79
C GLY A 58 1.49 47.08 28.43
N PRO A 59 0.70 48.17 28.22
CA PRO A 59 -0.38 48.18 27.23
C PRO A 59 -0.07 48.95 25.93
N GLY A 60 -0.74 48.53 24.84
CA GLY A 60 -0.95 49.30 23.61
C GLY A 60 0.20 49.21 22.59
N ALA A 61 0.00 49.14 21.28
CA ALA A 61 -1.19 49.31 20.48
C ALA A 61 -1.00 48.61 19.11
N TRP A 62 -2.15 48.35 18.51
CA TRP A 62 -2.46 47.68 17.26
C TRP A 62 -1.79 48.28 16.03
N LEU A 63 -1.30 47.42 15.12
CA LEU A 63 -1.10 47.75 13.71
C LEU A 63 -1.14 46.48 12.84
N GLY A 64 -2.18 46.38 12.01
CA GLY A 64 -2.14 45.84 10.66
C GLY A 64 -1.99 44.32 10.44
N LEU A 65 -3.08 43.56 10.55
CA LEU A 65 -3.21 42.28 9.84
C LEU A 65 -3.89 42.54 8.48
N ALA A 66 -3.07 42.78 7.46
CA ALA A 66 -3.48 42.62 6.07
C ALA A 66 -3.36 41.13 5.71
N LEU A 67 -4.50 40.51 5.43
CA LEU A 67 -4.60 39.18 4.84
C LEU A 67 -4.02 39.22 3.43
N THR A 68 -2.86 38.61 3.23
CA THR A 68 -2.39 38.19 1.91
C THR A 68 -2.10 36.70 1.99
N MET A 69 -3.00 35.90 1.42
CA MET A 69 -2.76 34.50 1.09
C MET A 69 -1.69 34.39 0.01
N PRO A 70 -0.69 33.50 0.12
CA PRO A 70 0.01 32.99 -1.05
C PRO A 70 -0.64 31.68 -1.49
N GLY A 71 -1.36 31.76 -2.61
CA GLY A 71 -1.64 30.59 -3.44
C GLY A 71 -0.38 30.08 -4.14
N ASP A 72 -0.52 28.87 -4.69
CA ASP A 72 0.28 28.30 -5.78
C ASP A 72 1.81 28.35 -5.66
N GLN A 73 2.38 27.26 -5.12
CA GLN A 73 3.77 26.91 -5.38
C GLN A 73 3.89 25.45 -5.81
N TRP A 74 3.62 25.18 -7.09
CA TRP A 74 4.23 24.06 -7.83
C TRP A 74 4.57 24.50 -9.26
N LYS A 75 5.62 25.32 -9.40
CA LYS A 75 6.30 25.56 -10.68
C LYS A 75 7.82 25.68 -10.48
N GLN A 76 8.53 25.26 -11.54
CA GLN A 76 9.99 25.14 -11.78
C GLN A 76 10.63 23.85 -11.25
N HIS A 77 11.26 22.99 -12.08
CA HIS A 77 12.13 23.21 -13.25
C HIS A 77 11.75 22.33 -14.47
N GLN A 78 11.61 22.86 -15.71
CA GLN A 78 12.63 23.10 -16.76
C GLN A 78 13.38 21.82 -17.20
N ALA A 79 13.06 21.19 -18.35
CA ALA A 79 13.31 21.57 -19.76
C ALA A 79 14.77 21.35 -20.23
N CYS A 80 15.00 20.37 -21.11
CA CYS A 80 16.08 20.42 -22.11
C CYS A 80 15.85 19.50 -23.34
N ARG A 81 15.58 20.18 -24.48
CA ARG A 81 15.95 19.93 -25.90
C ARG A 81 15.43 18.73 -26.71
N ASP A 82 14.44 19.06 -27.56
CA ASP A 82 14.46 19.03 -29.03
C ASP A 82 15.39 18.06 -29.77
N ARG A 83 14.78 17.16 -30.55
CA ARG A 83 15.27 16.84 -31.89
C ARG A 83 14.10 16.83 -32.89
N ARG A 84 14.10 17.87 -33.72
CA ARG A 84 13.24 18.10 -34.88
C ARG A 84 13.65 17.15 -36.02
N LEU A 85 12.69 16.41 -36.57
CA LEU A 85 12.72 15.97 -37.98
C LEU A 85 11.33 16.25 -38.58
N GLU A 86 11.34 17.03 -39.65
CA GLU A 86 10.19 17.55 -40.37
C GLU A 86 9.55 16.51 -41.31
N ALA A 87 8.22 16.59 -41.37
CA ALA A 87 7.27 16.38 -42.47
C ALA A 87 7.57 15.37 -43.60
N GLY A 88 6.63 14.42 -43.75
CA GLY A 88 6.41 13.65 -44.97
C GLY A 88 4.99 13.10 -45.04
N SER A 89 4.03 13.97 -45.37
CA SER A 89 2.61 13.64 -45.62
C SER A 89 2.44 12.69 -46.81
N LYS A 90 1.86 11.50 -46.61
CA LYS A 90 1.08 10.77 -47.64
C LYS A 90 -0.07 9.98 -46.98
N LYS A 91 -1.24 10.10 -47.62
CA LYS A 91 -2.57 9.61 -47.25
C LYS A 91 -2.63 8.09 -46.98
N CYS A 92 -3.38 7.68 -45.95
CA CYS A 92 -3.86 6.30 -45.79
C CYS A 92 -5.29 6.14 -46.34
N PRO A 93 -5.60 5.09 -47.11
CA PRO A 93 -6.95 4.57 -47.28
C PRO A 93 -7.28 3.51 -46.22
N SER A 94 -8.58 3.37 -45.99
CA SER A 94 -9.28 2.43 -45.11
C SER A 94 -9.08 0.96 -45.46
N GLU A 95 -9.04 0.09 -44.44
CA GLU A 95 -9.73 -1.22 -44.30
C GLU A 95 -9.05 -2.02 -43.17
N LYS A 96 -9.67 -2.12 -41.98
CA LYS A 96 -10.50 -3.23 -41.48
C LYS A 96 -9.79 -4.61 -41.38
N THR A 97 -9.69 -5.01 -40.11
CA THR A 97 -9.94 -6.35 -39.53
C THR A 97 -8.84 -7.41 -39.44
N SER A 98 -8.52 -7.70 -38.17
CA SER A 98 -8.37 -9.01 -37.51
C SER A 98 -7.28 -9.98 -37.97
N ALA A 99 -6.25 -10.14 -37.14
CA ALA A 99 -5.51 -11.40 -37.01
C ALA A 99 -4.62 -11.41 -35.76
N TRP A 100 -5.07 -12.03 -34.66
CA TRP A 100 -4.18 -12.69 -33.70
C TRP A 100 -4.90 -13.89 -33.07
N ALA A 101 -4.82 -15.02 -33.76
CA ALA A 101 -5.04 -16.34 -33.19
C ALA A 101 -3.89 -17.24 -33.64
N ARG A 102 -3.06 -17.69 -32.69
CA ARG A 102 -2.23 -18.88 -32.86
C ARG A 102 -1.76 -19.42 -31.51
N TYR A 103 -2.40 -20.48 -31.04
CA TYR A 103 -1.75 -21.63 -30.37
C TYR A 103 -2.60 -22.88 -30.66
N PRO A 104 -2.02 -23.98 -31.19
CA PRO A 104 -2.77 -25.17 -31.54
C PRO A 104 -2.61 -26.24 -30.46
N HIS A 105 -3.71 -26.69 -29.86
CA HIS A 105 -3.75 -28.02 -29.25
C HIS A 105 -5.01 -28.77 -29.65
N ARG A 106 -4.74 -29.93 -30.23
CA ARG A 106 -5.61 -30.96 -30.79
C ARG A 106 -6.25 -31.76 -29.66
N MET A 107 -7.57 -31.83 -29.62
CA MET A 107 -8.28 -32.97 -29.04
C MET A 107 -9.43 -33.35 -29.97
N ASP A 108 -9.25 -34.49 -30.63
CA ASP A 108 -10.29 -35.18 -31.38
C ASP A 108 -11.11 -36.08 -30.46
N SER A 109 -12.39 -36.19 -30.79
CA SER A 109 -13.31 -37.28 -30.42
C SER A 109 -14.01 -37.21 -29.05
N LEU A 110 -15.12 -36.47 -28.99
CA LEU A 110 -16.30 -36.89 -28.24
C LEU A 110 -17.56 -36.74 -29.11
N LYS A 111 -18.37 -37.80 -29.13
CA LYS A 111 -19.49 -38.04 -30.04
C LYS A 111 -20.62 -37.02 -29.84
N LYS A 112 -21.20 -36.58 -30.95
CA LYS A 112 -22.15 -35.46 -31.09
C LYS A 112 -23.57 -35.71 -30.56
N GLN A 113 -23.79 -36.67 -29.65
CA GLN A 113 -25.14 -37.08 -29.24
C GLN A 113 -25.53 -36.87 -27.77
N ASP A 114 -24.64 -36.37 -26.90
CA ASP A 114 -24.99 -36.13 -25.47
C ASP A 114 -25.17 -34.65 -25.08
N LEU A 115 -25.17 -33.72 -26.03
CA LEU A 115 -25.47 -32.30 -25.77
C LEU A 115 -26.99 -32.02 -25.77
N ARG A 116 -27.76 -32.70 -24.91
CA ARG A 116 -29.06 -32.15 -24.49
C ARG A 116 -28.84 -31.25 -23.28
N ARG A 117 -28.46 -30.00 -23.55
CA ARG A 117 -28.44 -28.91 -22.57
C ARG A 117 -29.89 -28.58 -22.17
N PRO A 118 -30.28 -28.64 -20.89
CA PRO A 118 -31.58 -28.15 -20.45
C PRO A 118 -31.70 -26.65 -20.76
N LYS A 119 -32.78 -26.25 -21.45
CA LYS A 119 -33.10 -24.84 -21.71
C LYS A 119 -33.55 -24.18 -20.40
N ILE A 120 -32.63 -23.63 -19.62
CA ILE A 120 -32.97 -22.71 -18.53
C ILE A 120 -33.00 -21.30 -19.11
N HIS A 121 -34.15 -20.88 -19.66
CA HIS A 121 -34.42 -19.47 -19.97
C HIS A 121 -34.89 -18.75 -18.70
N GLY A 122 -34.01 -18.66 -17.72
CA GLY A 122 -34.15 -17.71 -16.62
C GLY A 122 -32.99 -16.73 -16.74
N ALA A 123 -33.26 -15.51 -17.20
CA ALA A 123 -32.30 -14.43 -17.02
C ALA A 123 -32.06 -14.31 -15.50
N VAL A 124 -30.90 -14.80 -15.04
CA VAL A 124 -30.48 -14.62 -13.65
C VAL A 124 -30.34 -13.12 -13.49
N ARG A 125 -31.34 -12.47 -12.89
CA ARG A 125 -31.22 -11.08 -12.44
C ARG A 125 -30.11 -11.09 -11.40
N VAL A 126 -28.93 -10.62 -11.80
CA VAL A 126 -27.87 -10.33 -10.85
C VAL A 126 -28.44 -9.26 -9.92
N PRO A 127 -28.48 -9.50 -8.60
CA PRO A 127 -29.00 -8.51 -7.68
C PRO A 127 -28.20 -7.20 -7.82
N PRO A 128 -28.85 -6.03 -7.66
CA PRO A 128 -28.17 -4.75 -7.72
C PRO A 128 -27.02 -4.72 -6.71
N TYR A 129 -25.90 -4.10 -7.10
CA TYR A 129 -24.75 -3.98 -6.23
C TYR A 129 -25.16 -3.24 -4.95
N GLN A 130 -24.78 -3.80 -3.80
CA GLN A 130 -24.96 -3.14 -2.51
C GLN A 130 -23.59 -2.81 -1.93
N PRO A 131 -23.33 -1.54 -1.60
CA PRO A 131 -22.07 -1.16 -0.99
C PRO A 131 -21.82 -1.94 0.31
N PRO A 132 -20.65 -2.56 0.48
CA PRO A 132 -20.37 -3.37 1.64
C PRO A 132 -20.32 -2.51 2.90
N THR A 133 -20.88 -2.98 4.01
CA THR A 133 -20.73 -2.34 5.32
C THR A 133 -19.29 -2.47 5.83
N LEU A 134 -18.88 -1.59 6.76
CA LEU A 134 -17.54 -1.67 7.35
C LEU A 134 -17.31 -3.01 8.06
N ALA A 135 -18.32 -3.50 8.78
CA ALA A 135 -18.28 -4.79 9.47
C ALA A 135 -18.11 -5.96 8.49
N SER A 136 -18.75 -5.93 7.32
CA SER A 136 -18.54 -6.96 6.29
C SER A 136 -17.14 -6.92 5.70
N LEU A 137 -16.57 -5.73 5.49
CA LEU A 137 -15.20 -5.58 5.00
C LEU A 137 -14.19 -6.12 6.03
N GLN A 138 -14.35 -5.79 7.30
CA GLN A 138 -13.49 -6.29 8.37
C GLN A 138 -13.56 -7.82 8.48
N ARG A 139 -14.76 -8.41 8.41
CA ARG A 139 -14.91 -9.88 8.38
C ARG A 139 -14.20 -10.51 7.19
N LEU A 140 -14.33 -9.93 6.00
CA LEU A 140 -13.62 -10.42 4.80
C LEU A 140 -12.10 -10.43 5.03
N LEU A 141 -11.56 -9.37 5.62
CA LEU A 141 -10.14 -9.22 5.88
C LEU A 141 -9.60 -10.17 6.95
N TRP A 142 -10.43 -10.57 7.92
CA TRP A 142 -10.00 -11.44 9.02
C TRP A 142 -10.17 -12.94 8.75
N VAL A 143 -11.15 -13.33 7.94
CA VAL A 143 -11.44 -14.75 7.69
C VAL A 143 -10.40 -15.39 6.76
N ARG A 144 -9.84 -14.62 5.82
CA ARG A 144 -8.87 -15.12 4.83
C ARG A 144 -7.47 -14.61 5.15
N ARG A 145 -6.76 -15.36 5.99
CA ARG A 145 -5.35 -15.09 6.32
C ARG A 145 -4.46 -16.30 6.04
N ALA A 146 -3.33 -16.05 5.41
CA ALA A 146 -2.26 -17.01 5.25
C ALA A 146 -1.50 -17.21 6.57
N ALA A 147 -0.85 -18.36 6.72
CA ALA A 147 -0.07 -18.68 7.93
C ALA A 147 1.23 -17.87 8.03
N VAL A 148 1.75 -17.37 6.91
CA VAL A 148 3.03 -16.65 6.83
C VAL A 148 2.89 -15.45 5.90
N LEU A 149 3.31 -14.28 6.39
CA LEU A 149 3.40 -13.07 5.59
C LEU A 149 4.82 -12.89 5.09
N SER A 150 5.03 -12.98 3.77
CA SER A 150 6.33 -12.69 3.16
C SER A 150 6.62 -11.18 3.17
N HIS A 151 7.87 -10.76 2.92
CA HIS A 151 8.21 -9.33 2.87
C HIS A 151 7.66 -8.59 1.65
N ILE A 152 7.41 -9.30 0.54
CA ILE A 152 6.96 -8.73 -0.73
C ILE A 152 6.19 -9.78 -1.55
N ASN A 153 5.04 -9.39 -2.09
CA ASN A 153 4.22 -10.24 -2.94
C ASN A 153 3.82 -9.48 -4.20
N GLU A 154 3.82 -10.15 -5.35
CA GLU A 154 3.13 -9.65 -6.54
C GLU A 154 1.62 -9.85 -6.33
N VAL A 155 0.87 -8.76 -6.28
CA VAL A 155 -0.57 -8.78 -5.96
C VAL A 155 -1.44 -8.48 -7.19
N TRP A 156 -0.81 -8.00 -8.26
CA TRP A 156 -1.36 -7.73 -9.58
C TRP A 156 -0.19 -7.74 -10.57
N PRO A 157 -0.37 -8.02 -11.88
CA PRO A 157 0.74 -8.12 -12.83
C PRO A 157 1.70 -6.92 -12.76
N ASN A 158 2.97 -7.19 -12.45
CA ASN A 158 4.05 -6.23 -12.25
C ASN A 158 3.86 -5.22 -11.11
N LEU A 159 2.87 -5.41 -10.24
CA LEU A 159 2.58 -4.58 -9.07
C LEU A 159 2.79 -5.38 -7.79
N PHE A 160 3.77 -4.93 -7.01
CA PHE A 160 4.23 -5.57 -5.80
C PHE A 160 3.80 -4.79 -4.57
N LEU A 161 3.39 -5.51 -3.54
CA LEU A 161 3.06 -4.96 -2.23
C LEU A 161 4.04 -5.52 -1.21
N GLY A 162 4.73 -4.63 -0.49
CA GLY A 162 5.78 -5.03 0.44
C GLY A 162 5.89 -4.17 1.68
N ASP A 163 6.80 -4.60 2.55
CA ASP A 163 7.14 -3.94 3.81
C ASP A 163 8.44 -3.12 3.71
N ALA A 164 8.86 -2.53 4.84
CA ALA A 164 10.09 -1.75 4.90
C ALA A 164 11.36 -2.60 4.72
N TYR A 165 11.31 -3.91 5.02
CA TYR A 165 12.44 -4.80 4.80
C TYR A 165 12.66 -5.01 3.31
N ALA A 166 11.60 -5.35 2.57
CA ALA A 166 11.66 -5.47 1.11
C ALA A 166 12.11 -4.16 0.44
N ALA A 167 11.64 -3.01 0.92
CA ALA A 167 12.04 -1.71 0.38
C ALA A 167 13.52 -1.37 0.62
N ARG A 168 14.17 -1.95 1.64
CA ARG A 168 15.59 -1.75 1.95
C ARG A 168 16.50 -2.77 1.27
N ASP A 169 15.95 -3.90 0.81
CA ASP A 169 16.70 -4.95 0.12
C ASP A 169 16.92 -4.61 -1.37
N LYS A 170 17.95 -3.83 -1.66
CA LYS A 170 18.33 -3.45 -3.03
C LYS A 170 18.61 -4.65 -3.94
N ASN A 171 19.11 -5.75 -3.39
CA ASN A 171 19.38 -6.96 -4.17
C ASN A 171 18.07 -7.58 -4.64
N LYS A 172 17.10 -7.71 -3.74
CA LYS A 172 15.76 -8.22 -4.08
C LYS A 172 15.05 -7.30 -5.07
N LEU A 173 15.13 -5.99 -4.87
CA LEU A 173 14.56 -5.00 -5.80
C LEU A 173 15.16 -5.14 -7.22
N THR A 174 16.47 -5.34 -7.31
CA THR A 174 17.17 -5.55 -8.59
C THR A 174 16.77 -6.87 -9.23
N GLN A 175 16.71 -7.96 -8.46
CA GLN A 175 16.28 -9.28 -8.94
C GLN A 175 14.85 -9.28 -9.48
N LEU A 176 13.95 -8.54 -8.83
CA LEU A 176 12.58 -8.37 -9.28
C LEU A 176 12.43 -7.35 -10.41
N GLY A 177 13.50 -6.62 -10.75
CA GLY A 177 13.50 -5.59 -11.79
C GLY A 177 12.61 -4.40 -11.44
N ILE A 178 12.51 -4.02 -10.15
CA ILE A 178 11.67 -2.88 -9.73
C ILE A 178 12.18 -1.59 -10.38
N THR A 179 11.26 -0.89 -11.03
CA THR A 179 11.51 0.36 -11.76
C THR A 179 10.89 1.58 -11.08
N HIS A 180 9.88 1.38 -10.24
CA HIS A 180 9.19 2.46 -9.53
C HIS A 180 8.92 2.02 -8.09
N ILE A 181 9.15 2.92 -7.14
CA ILE A 181 8.87 2.71 -5.72
C ILE A 181 7.89 3.78 -5.25
N VAL A 182 6.79 3.35 -4.61
CA VAL A 182 5.86 4.20 -3.87
C VAL A 182 6.00 3.87 -2.38
N ASN A 183 6.61 4.78 -1.63
CA ASN A 183 6.75 4.67 -0.18
C ASN A 183 5.60 5.42 0.50
N VAL A 184 4.62 4.68 1.03
CA VAL A 184 3.46 5.22 1.75
C VAL A 184 3.72 5.33 3.27
N ALA A 185 4.99 5.31 3.66
CA ALA A 185 5.47 5.52 5.02
C ALA A 185 6.76 6.36 5.01
N ALA A 186 6.84 7.33 4.10
CA ALA A 186 7.99 8.22 4.03
C ALA A 186 8.07 9.13 5.27
N GLY A 187 9.23 9.77 5.42
CA GLY A 187 9.49 10.72 6.51
C GLY A 187 10.61 10.25 7.42
N LYS A 188 11.32 11.22 8.00
CA LYS A 188 12.54 11.02 8.80
C LYS A 188 12.36 10.07 10.00
N PHE A 189 11.16 10.04 10.56
CA PHE A 189 10.83 9.22 11.74
C PHE A 189 10.07 7.93 11.38
N GLN A 190 9.94 7.64 10.08
CA GLN A 190 9.23 6.48 9.54
C GLN A 190 10.20 5.64 8.68
N VAL A 191 9.79 5.22 7.49
CA VAL A 191 10.66 4.52 6.55
C VAL A 191 11.46 5.55 5.74
N ASP A 192 12.54 6.04 6.36
CA ASP A 192 13.44 7.03 5.77
C ASP A 192 14.39 6.38 4.75
N THR A 193 13.87 6.17 3.53
CA THR A 193 14.67 5.79 2.36
C THR A 193 14.89 7.01 1.47
N GLY A 194 13.80 7.56 0.92
CA GLY A 194 13.89 8.66 -0.05
C GLY A 194 14.59 8.25 -1.35
N ALA A 195 14.64 9.16 -2.33
CA ALA A 195 15.31 8.90 -3.60
C ALA A 195 16.83 8.63 -3.42
N ASN A 196 17.47 9.28 -2.44
CA ASN A 196 18.90 9.12 -2.18
C ASN A 196 19.28 7.71 -1.73
N PHE A 197 18.41 7.01 -0.97
CA PHE A 197 18.69 5.62 -0.59
C PHE A 197 18.84 4.73 -1.83
N TYR A 198 18.07 4.97 -2.89
CA TYR A 198 18.13 4.19 -4.14
C TYR A 198 19.13 4.72 -5.17
N ARG A 199 20.00 5.66 -4.80
CA ARG A 199 21.03 6.19 -5.71
C ARG A 199 21.85 5.06 -6.33
N GLY A 200 21.99 5.11 -7.65
CA GLY A 200 22.70 4.10 -8.45
C GLY A 200 21.81 2.98 -8.99
N MET A 201 20.52 2.95 -8.64
CA MET A 201 19.54 2.05 -9.23
C MET A 201 18.70 2.79 -10.28
N PRO A 202 18.35 2.17 -11.42
CA PRO A 202 17.55 2.79 -12.46
C PRO A 202 16.05 2.72 -12.10
N LEU A 203 15.66 3.44 -11.04
CA LEU A 203 14.27 3.47 -10.58
C LEU A 203 13.80 4.86 -10.18
N GLU A 204 12.49 5.08 -10.26
CA GLU A 204 11.82 6.29 -9.80
C GLU A 204 11.26 6.12 -8.38
N TYR A 205 11.27 7.19 -7.60
CA TYR A 205 10.80 7.19 -6.21
C TYR A 205 9.68 8.20 -6.00
N TYR A 206 8.58 7.74 -5.40
CA TYR A 206 7.47 8.54 -4.93
C TYR A 206 7.31 8.33 -3.42
N GLY A 207 7.51 9.36 -2.62
CA GLY A 207 7.32 9.32 -1.15
C GLY A 207 6.04 10.00 -0.70
N ILE A 208 5.31 9.37 0.22
CA ILE A 208 4.14 9.92 0.90
C ILE A 208 4.34 9.79 2.40
N GLU A 209 4.32 10.93 3.09
CA GLU A 209 4.38 10.99 4.55
C GLU A 209 2.98 10.74 5.12
N ALA A 210 2.61 9.45 5.22
CA ALA A 210 1.32 9.03 5.74
C ALA A 210 1.44 8.26 7.06
N ASP A 211 0.61 8.64 8.02
CA ASP A 211 0.47 7.95 9.29
C ASP A 211 -0.52 6.79 9.19
N ASP A 212 -0.24 5.69 9.90
CA ASP A 212 -1.14 4.53 9.95
C ASP A 212 -2.18 4.67 11.05
N ASN A 213 -2.94 5.77 11.00
CA ASN A 213 -4.00 6.04 11.96
C ASN A 213 -5.33 6.27 11.20
N PRO A 214 -6.48 5.94 11.83
CA PRO A 214 -7.78 6.02 11.16
C PRO A 214 -8.26 7.45 10.88
N PHE A 215 -7.58 8.47 11.39
CA PHE A 215 -7.91 9.88 11.19
C PHE A 215 -7.08 10.53 10.08
N PHE A 216 -6.02 9.86 9.59
CA PHE A 216 -5.21 10.36 8.50
C PHE A 216 -5.99 10.28 7.19
N ASP A 217 -6.06 11.40 6.45
CA ASP A 217 -6.71 11.44 5.15
C ASP A 217 -5.75 10.93 4.06
N LEU A 218 -5.82 9.63 3.77
CA LEU A 218 -5.05 9.00 2.70
C LEU A 218 -5.75 9.15 1.33
N SER A 219 -7.03 9.53 1.33
CA SER A 219 -7.87 9.57 0.12
C SER A 219 -7.41 10.61 -0.89
N VAL A 220 -6.79 11.70 -0.41
CA VAL A 220 -6.17 12.73 -1.27
C VAL A 220 -5.09 12.17 -2.19
N TYR A 221 -4.49 11.03 -1.83
CA TYR A 221 -3.45 10.37 -2.61
C TYR A 221 -3.99 9.29 -3.56
N PHE A 222 -5.26 8.88 -3.46
CA PHE A 222 -5.79 7.77 -4.25
C PHE A 222 -5.64 7.99 -5.76
N LEU A 223 -6.13 9.11 -6.27
CA LEU A 223 -6.06 9.40 -7.71
C LEU A 223 -4.62 9.69 -8.19
N PRO A 224 -3.81 10.53 -7.51
CA PRO A 224 -2.42 10.75 -7.91
C PRO A 224 -1.59 9.47 -7.96
N VAL A 225 -1.69 8.62 -6.93
CA VAL A 225 -0.93 7.36 -6.85
C VAL A 225 -1.45 6.35 -7.86
N ALA A 226 -2.77 6.23 -8.05
CA ALA A 226 -3.32 5.34 -9.08
C ALA A 226 -2.81 5.71 -10.48
N ARG A 227 -2.76 7.00 -10.81
CA ARG A 227 -2.19 7.48 -12.08
C ARG A 227 -0.70 7.20 -12.21
N TYR A 228 0.06 7.36 -11.13
CA TYR A 228 1.49 7.04 -11.12
C TYR A 228 1.71 5.54 -11.37
N ILE A 229 0.99 4.68 -10.65
CA ILE A 229 1.05 3.22 -10.83
C ILE A 229 0.64 2.85 -12.26
N GLN A 230 -0.48 3.35 -12.77
CA GLN A 230 -0.93 3.06 -14.13
C GLN A 230 0.11 3.50 -15.17
N SER A 231 0.65 4.71 -15.03
CA SER A 231 1.66 5.26 -15.96
C SER A 231 2.95 4.45 -15.93
N ALA A 232 3.35 3.93 -14.76
CA ALA A 232 4.49 3.04 -14.64
C ALA A 232 4.23 1.66 -15.29
N LEU A 233 3.03 1.09 -15.10
CA LEU A 233 2.69 -0.25 -15.60
C LEU A 233 2.47 -0.31 -17.12
N ILE A 234 2.14 0.79 -17.79
CA ILE A 234 2.04 0.83 -19.27
C ILE A 234 3.41 0.81 -19.96
N ILE A 235 4.48 1.16 -19.25
CA ILE A 235 5.84 1.15 -19.80
C ILE A 235 6.29 -0.31 -19.95
N PRO A 236 6.88 -0.71 -21.09
CA PRO A 236 7.50 -2.03 -21.20
C PRO A 236 8.54 -2.25 -20.08
N GLN A 237 8.45 -3.38 -19.37
CA GLN A 237 9.26 -3.68 -18.17
C GLN A 237 8.96 -2.83 -16.94
N GLY A 238 7.90 -2.01 -16.96
CA GLY A 238 7.41 -1.29 -15.81
C GLY A 238 6.99 -2.23 -14.68
N ARG A 239 7.68 -2.14 -13.56
CA ARG A 239 7.42 -2.89 -12.32
C ARG A 239 7.43 -1.95 -11.13
N VAL A 240 6.35 -2.00 -10.35
CA VAL A 240 6.09 -1.05 -9.26
C VAL A 240 6.09 -1.78 -7.92
N LEU A 241 6.86 -1.28 -6.97
CA LEU A 241 6.71 -1.65 -5.56
C LEU A 241 5.95 -0.55 -4.82
N VAL A 242 4.83 -0.90 -4.20
CA VAL A 242 4.16 -0.06 -3.21
C VAL A 242 4.42 -0.64 -1.83
N HIS A 243 5.02 0.15 -0.94
CA HIS A 243 5.34 -0.32 0.41
C HIS A 243 4.95 0.68 1.49
N CYS A 244 4.82 0.17 2.72
CA CYS A 244 4.77 0.99 3.92
C CYS A 244 5.70 0.36 4.98
N ALA A 245 5.38 0.47 6.27
CA ALA A 245 6.16 -0.19 7.31
C ALA A 245 6.02 -1.73 7.24
N MET A 246 4.78 -2.24 7.20
CA MET A 246 4.47 -3.68 7.21
C MET A 246 3.90 -4.20 5.89
N GLY A 247 3.55 -3.32 4.96
CA GLY A 247 2.87 -3.73 3.73
C GLY A 247 1.49 -4.33 3.97
N VAL A 248 0.70 -3.80 4.90
CA VAL A 248 -0.60 -4.39 5.30
C VAL A 248 -1.74 -3.37 5.29
N SER A 249 -1.49 -2.13 5.73
CA SER A 249 -2.52 -1.08 5.86
C SER A 249 -2.32 0.04 4.83
N ARG A 250 -1.49 1.05 5.10
CA ARG A 250 -1.27 2.22 4.19
C ARG A 250 -1.04 1.86 2.71
N SER A 251 -0.04 1.03 2.43
CA SER A 251 0.28 0.64 1.04
C SER A 251 -0.80 -0.23 0.41
N ALA A 252 -1.46 -1.08 1.19
CA ALA A 252 -2.60 -1.85 0.71
C ALA A 252 -3.76 -0.93 0.32
N THR A 253 -4.07 0.09 1.11
CA THR A 253 -5.14 1.04 0.81
C THR A 253 -4.95 1.70 -0.56
N VAL A 254 -3.74 2.18 -0.87
CA VAL A 254 -3.52 2.85 -2.17
C VAL A 254 -3.49 1.87 -3.34
N VAL A 255 -3.06 0.62 -3.12
CA VAL A 255 -3.15 -0.45 -4.15
C VAL A 255 -4.61 -0.83 -4.41
N LEU A 256 -5.43 -0.96 -3.36
CA LEU A 256 -6.87 -1.20 -3.51
C LEU A 256 -7.53 -0.06 -4.28
N ALA A 257 -7.22 1.20 -3.93
CA ALA A 257 -7.73 2.36 -4.66
C ALA A 257 -7.31 2.35 -6.14
N PHE A 258 -6.06 1.97 -6.45
CA PHE A 258 -5.60 1.79 -7.82
C PHE A 258 -6.46 0.77 -8.59
N LEU A 259 -6.67 -0.42 -8.03
CA LEU A 259 -7.48 -1.46 -8.68
C LEU A 259 -8.93 -0.99 -8.91
N MET A 260 -9.50 -0.26 -7.96
CA MET A 260 -10.84 0.29 -8.10
C MET A 260 -10.92 1.35 -9.23
N ILE A 261 -9.95 2.27 -9.27
CA ILE A 261 -9.93 3.41 -10.21
C ILE A 261 -9.53 2.98 -11.62
N CYS A 262 -8.48 2.17 -11.75
CA CYS A 262 -7.84 1.87 -13.03
C CYS A 262 -8.26 0.53 -13.63
N GLU A 263 -8.64 -0.44 -12.79
CA GLU A 263 -9.05 -1.79 -13.22
C GLU A 263 -10.56 -2.02 -13.07
N ASN A 264 -11.33 -0.97 -12.78
CA ASN A 264 -12.79 -0.98 -12.69
C ASN A 264 -13.35 -2.02 -11.68
N MET A 265 -12.64 -2.24 -10.58
CA MET A 265 -13.07 -3.15 -9.53
C MET A 265 -13.97 -2.47 -8.50
N THR A 266 -14.90 -3.21 -7.91
CA THR A 266 -15.50 -2.87 -6.61
C THR A 266 -14.45 -2.99 -5.49
N LEU A 267 -14.71 -2.37 -4.34
CA LEU A 267 -13.86 -2.55 -3.15
C LEU A 267 -13.73 -4.02 -2.74
N VAL A 268 -14.79 -4.82 -2.87
CA VAL A 268 -14.77 -6.25 -2.52
C VAL A 268 -13.86 -7.02 -3.47
N GLU A 269 -13.97 -6.80 -4.77
CA GLU A 269 -13.13 -7.44 -5.79
C GLU A 269 -11.66 -7.06 -5.62
N ALA A 270 -11.37 -5.79 -5.34
CA ALA A 270 -10.01 -5.32 -5.08
C ALA A 270 -9.42 -6.01 -3.84
N ILE A 271 -10.17 -6.11 -2.73
CA ILE A 271 -9.71 -6.79 -1.52
C ILE A 271 -9.42 -8.25 -1.80
N GLN A 272 -10.34 -8.95 -2.47
CA GLN A 272 -10.15 -10.37 -2.79
C GLN A 272 -8.94 -10.61 -3.69
N THR A 273 -8.72 -9.74 -4.68
CA THR A 273 -7.59 -9.82 -5.61
C THR A 273 -6.26 -9.70 -4.87
N VAL A 274 -6.13 -8.70 -3.98
CA VAL A 274 -4.88 -8.50 -3.21
C VAL A 274 -4.71 -9.59 -2.15
N GLN A 275 -5.77 -9.93 -1.40
CA GLN A 275 -5.72 -10.95 -0.35
C GLN A 275 -5.40 -12.36 -0.86
N ALA A 276 -5.69 -12.66 -2.12
CA ALA A 276 -5.29 -13.94 -2.71
C ALA A 276 -3.76 -14.13 -2.75
N HIS A 277 -3.00 -13.03 -2.72
CA HIS A 277 -1.54 -13.03 -2.85
C HIS A 277 -0.83 -12.53 -1.60
N ARG A 278 -1.50 -11.72 -0.77
CA ARG A 278 -0.93 -11.13 0.44
C ARG A 278 -2.00 -10.75 1.45
N ASP A 279 -1.82 -11.15 2.71
CA ASP A 279 -2.68 -10.68 3.78
C ASP A 279 -2.57 -9.17 3.95
N ILE A 280 -3.71 -8.50 3.80
CA ILE A 280 -3.86 -7.06 4.01
C ILE A 280 -4.91 -6.79 5.06
N CYS A 281 -4.79 -5.65 5.73
CA CYS A 281 -5.72 -5.21 6.75
C CYS A 281 -5.61 -3.69 6.92
N PRO A 282 -6.14 -2.89 5.97
CA PRO A 282 -6.29 -1.45 6.16
C PRO A 282 -7.02 -1.12 7.46
N ASN A 283 -6.62 -0.03 8.11
CA ASN A 283 -7.33 0.45 9.30
C ASN A 283 -8.78 0.87 8.96
N SER A 284 -9.61 1.03 9.99
CA SER A 284 -11.04 1.36 9.84
C SER A 284 -11.29 2.68 9.10
N GLY A 285 -10.46 3.69 9.32
CA GLY A 285 -10.53 4.98 8.62
C GLY A 285 -10.23 4.85 7.13
N PHE A 286 -9.21 4.09 6.78
CA PHE A 286 -8.86 3.80 5.38
C PHE A 286 -9.93 2.97 4.67
N LEU A 287 -10.50 1.97 5.35
CA LEU A 287 -11.64 1.24 4.80
C LEU A 287 -12.84 2.18 4.57
N ARG A 288 -13.08 3.14 5.46
CA ARG A 288 -14.14 4.13 5.28
C ARG A 288 -13.86 5.04 4.08
N GLN A 289 -12.63 5.49 3.90
CA GLN A 289 -12.22 6.28 2.73
C GLN A 289 -12.38 5.48 1.43
N LEU A 290 -12.04 4.19 1.43
CA LEU A 290 -12.26 3.29 0.29
C LEU A 290 -13.76 3.06 0.01
N GLN A 291 -14.61 2.96 1.03
CA GLN A 291 -16.07 2.90 0.83
C GLN A 291 -16.61 4.16 0.14
N VAL A 292 -16.11 5.34 0.52
CA VAL A 292 -16.50 6.60 -0.13
C VAL A 292 -16.07 6.58 -1.60
N LEU A 293 -14.85 6.11 -1.89
CA LEU A 293 -14.38 5.93 -3.27
C LEU A 293 -15.26 4.94 -4.06
N ASP A 294 -15.59 3.80 -3.48
CA ASP A 294 -16.39 2.73 -4.09
C ASP A 294 -17.79 3.24 -4.48
N ASN A 295 -18.45 3.97 -3.58
CA ASN A 295 -19.74 4.59 -3.86
C ASN A 295 -19.66 5.59 -5.02
N ARG A 296 -18.63 6.45 -5.01
CA ARG A 296 -18.42 7.44 -6.08
C ARG A 296 -18.20 6.77 -7.42
N LEU A 297 -17.29 5.79 -7.49
CA LEU A 297 -17.02 5.03 -8.70
C LEU A 297 -18.23 4.19 -9.15
N GLY A 298 -19.05 3.73 -8.21
CA GLY A 298 -20.29 3.02 -8.49
C GLY A 298 -21.28 3.91 -9.24
N GLN A 299 -21.45 5.16 -8.80
CA GLN A 299 -22.28 6.16 -9.49
C GLN A 299 -21.71 6.53 -10.87
N GLU A 300 -20.39 6.75 -10.96
CA GLU A 300 -19.72 7.11 -12.22
C GLU A 300 -19.83 6.00 -13.29
N THR A 301 -19.87 4.73 -12.87
CA THR A 301 -19.94 3.56 -13.77
C THR A 301 -21.34 2.98 -13.91
N GLY A 302 -22.36 3.57 -13.27
CA GLY A 302 -23.75 3.11 -13.32
C GLY A 302 -24.02 1.80 -12.56
N ARG A 303 -23.14 1.42 -11.62
CA ARG A 303 -23.35 0.29 -10.69
C ARG A 303 -24.28 0.66 -9.52
N LEU A 304 -24.38 1.95 -9.20
CA LEU A 304 -25.23 2.56 -8.16
C LEU A 304 -26.04 3.69 -8.77
#